data_AF-A0A151AW61-F1
#
_entry.id   AF-A0A151AW61-F1
#
_cell.length_a   1.000
_cell.length_b   1.000
_cell.length_c   1.000
_cell.angle_alpha   90.00
_cell.angle_beta   90.00
_cell.angle_gamma   90.00
#
_symmetry.space_group_name_H-M   'P 1'
#
loop_
_entity.id
_entity.type
_entity.pdbx_description
1 polymer ?
#
loop_
_entity_poly.entity_id
_entity_poly.type
_entity_poly.pdbx_seq_one_letter_code
_entity_poly.pdbx_strand_id
1 'polypeptide(L)'
;MKKIAVEKGLKPVKDYLADEGYSVKEFDNSKKTAKNFLNKFDAVVVKGEDLNVMGIQDTITKSIIMNADGKTPENIKSEIESTIE
;
A
#
# COMPACT_ATOMS: atom_id res chain seq x y z
N MET A 1 3.28 15.58 -0.76
CA MET A 1 2.70 14.60 0.19
C MET A 1 2.34 13.35 -0.58
N LYS A 2 2.99 12.21 -0.31
CA LYS A 2 2.69 10.94 -0.98
C LYS A 2 1.39 10.35 -0.40
N LYS A 3 0.54 9.80 -1.27
CA LYS A 3 -0.74 9.18 -0.89
C LYS A 3 -0.56 7.68 -0.82
N ILE A 4 -0.83 7.11 0.36
CA ILE A 4 -0.62 5.69 0.61
C ILE A 4 -1.94 5.05 0.99
N ALA A 5 -2.36 4.06 0.23
CA ALA A 5 -3.52 3.25 0.59
C ALA A 5 -3.05 2.11 1.50
N VAL A 6 -3.73 1.85 2.61
CA VAL A 6 -3.42 0.75 3.53
C VAL A 6 -4.65 -0.12 3.69
N GLU A 7 -4.50 -1.43 3.55
CA GLU A 7 -5.60 -2.35 3.73
C GLU A 7 -6.07 -2.37 5.19
N LYS A 8 -7.39 -2.40 5.37
CA LYS A 8 -8.02 -2.52 6.68
C LYS A 8 -7.46 -3.70 7.46
N GLY A 9 -6.92 -3.44 8.64
CA GLY A 9 -6.27 -4.42 9.53
C GLY A 9 -4.75 -4.27 9.63
N LEU A 10 -4.14 -3.39 8.82
CA LEU A 10 -2.75 -2.94 8.97
C LEU A 10 -2.67 -1.62 9.74
N LYS A 11 -3.39 -1.55 10.86
CA LYS A 11 -3.42 -0.38 11.73
C LYS A 11 -2.03 0.12 12.18
N PRO A 12 -1.07 -0.73 12.59
CA PRO A 12 0.27 -0.26 12.97
C PRO A 12 1.02 0.41 11.81
N VAL A 13 0.89 -0.11 10.58
CA VAL A 13 1.50 0.50 9.39
C VAL A 13 0.84 1.84 9.07
N LYS A 14 -0.50 1.91 9.20
CA LYS A 14 -1.24 3.15 8.99
C LYS A 14 -0.81 4.25 9.94
N ASP A 15 -0.79 3.95 11.23
CA ASP A 15 -0.46 4.92 12.28
C ASP A 15 0.99 5.39 12.11
N TYR A 16 1.94 4.49 11.81
CA TYR A 16 3.34 4.83 11.54
C TYR A 16 3.50 5.75 10.32
N LEU A 17 2.94 5.39 9.17
CA LEU A 17 3.05 6.22 7.96
C LEU A 17 2.34 7.57 8.10
N ALA A 18 1.25 7.63 8.87
CA ALA A 18 0.55 8.89 9.13
C ALA A 18 1.41 9.82 10.01
N ASP A 19 2.09 9.28 11.03
CA ASP A 19 3.01 10.01 11.90
C ASP A 19 4.20 10.61 11.13
N GLU A 20 4.72 9.85 10.16
CA GLU A 20 5.79 10.27 9.25
C GLU A 20 5.37 11.40 8.27
N GLY A 21 4.09 11.78 8.25
CA GLY A 21 3.57 12.87 7.40
C GLY A 21 3.03 12.41 6.03
N TYR A 22 2.83 11.11 5.83
CA TYR A 22 2.19 10.59 4.61
C TYR A 22 0.66 10.65 4.70
N SER A 23 0.01 10.79 3.54
CA SER A 23 -1.46 10.76 3.47
C SER A 23 -1.95 9.32 3.37
N VAL A 24 -2.21 8.71 4.52
CA VAL A 24 -2.63 7.31 4.59
C VAL A 24 -4.15 7.16 4.51
N LYS A 25 -4.64 6.23 3.69
CA LYS A 25 -6.07 5.95 3.52
C LYS A 25 -6.39 4.48 3.65
N GLU A 26 -7.27 4.15 4.59
CA GLU A 26 -7.75 2.78 4.74
C GLU A 26 -8.73 2.39 3.62
N PHE A 27 -8.61 1.14 3.16
CA PHE A 27 -9.54 0.55 2.20
C PHE A 27 -9.82 -0.93 2.53
N ASP A 28 -11.01 -1.39 2.17
CA ASP A 28 -11.42 -2.77 2.35
C ASP A 28 -10.83 -3.68 1.26
N ASN A 29 -10.74 -4.98 1.57
CA ASN A 29 -10.19 -6.02 0.70
C ASN A 29 -10.83 -6.02 -0.70
N SER A 30 -12.10 -5.60 -0.85
CA SER A 30 -12.79 -5.48 -2.14
C SER A 30 -12.19 -4.44 -3.09
N LYS A 31 -11.48 -3.42 -2.56
CA LYS A 31 -10.88 -2.33 -3.34
C LYS A 31 -9.41 -2.54 -3.69
N LYS A 32 -8.77 -3.61 -3.16
CA LYS A 32 -7.37 -3.96 -3.44
C LYS A 32 -7.09 -4.27 -4.91
N THR A 33 -8.10 -4.68 -5.66
CA THR A 33 -8.01 -5.05 -7.08
C THR A 33 -8.57 -3.96 -8.00
N ALA A 34 -9.16 -2.93 -7.41
CA ALA A 34 -9.80 -1.85 -8.16
C ALA A 34 -8.74 -0.91 -8.71
N LYS A 35 -8.26 -1.17 -9.93
CA LYS A 35 -7.24 -0.35 -10.64
C LYS A 35 -7.52 1.15 -10.57
N ASN A 36 -8.78 1.57 -10.76
CA ASN A 36 -9.21 2.96 -10.66
C ASN A 36 -9.04 3.57 -9.27
N PHE A 37 -9.14 2.76 -8.22
CA PHE A 37 -8.88 3.19 -6.84
C PHE A 37 -7.38 3.26 -6.59
N LEU A 38 -6.67 2.19 -6.92
CA LEU A 38 -5.22 2.05 -6.70
C LEU A 38 -4.47 3.20 -7.37
N ASN A 39 -4.74 3.48 -8.65
CA ASN A 39 -4.12 4.54 -9.45
C ASN A 39 -4.26 5.97 -8.87
N LYS A 40 -5.04 6.18 -7.81
CA LYS A 40 -5.13 7.47 -7.10
C LYS A 40 -4.07 7.65 -6.01
N PHE A 41 -3.34 6.59 -5.71
CA PHE A 41 -2.31 6.52 -4.67
C PHE A 41 -0.96 6.24 -5.29
N ASP A 42 0.10 6.68 -4.64
CA ASP A 42 1.48 6.41 -5.06
C ASP A 42 1.90 5.00 -4.64
N ALA A 43 1.49 4.60 -3.44
CA ALA A 43 1.73 3.27 -2.88
C ALA A 43 0.46 2.67 -2.26
N VAL A 44 0.38 1.34 -2.27
CA VAL A 44 -0.72 0.55 -1.75
C VAL A 44 -0.13 -0.59 -0.92
N VAL A 45 -0.44 -0.61 0.36
CA VAL A 45 -0.01 -1.64 1.29
C VAL A 45 -1.17 -2.60 1.54
N VAL A 46 -0.96 -3.88 1.25
CA VAL A 46 -1.93 -4.96 1.44
C VAL A 46 -1.42 -5.97 2.45
N LYS A 47 -2.33 -6.72 3.06
CA LYS A 47 -1.96 -7.92 3.81
C LYS A 47 -1.57 -8.98 2.78
N GLY A 48 -0.37 -9.54 2.92
CA GLY A 48 0.22 -10.47 1.95
C GLY A 48 -0.53 -11.80 1.79
N GLU A 49 -1.63 -12.00 2.52
CA GLU A 49 -2.54 -13.14 2.36
C GLU A 49 -3.28 -13.13 1.01
N ASP A 50 -3.31 -11.99 0.31
CA ASP A 50 -4.09 -11.83 -0.91
C ASP A 50 -3.23 -11.92 -2.19
N LEU A 51 -2.95 -13.16 -2.61
CA LEU A 51 -2.20 -13.51 -3.83
C LEU A 51 -2.80 -12.90 -5.12
N ASN A 52 -4.08 -12.53 -5.12
CA ASN A 52 -4.75 -11.95 -6.28
C ASN A 52 -4.24 -10.55 -6.65
N VAL A 53 -3.53 -9.86 -5.76
CA VAL A 53 -3.04 -8.50 -6.02
C VAL A 53 -1.72 -8.52 -6.80
N MET A 54 -0.90 -9.56 -6.64
CA MET A 54 0.34 -9.75 -7.43
C MET A 54 0.06 -9.85 -8.93
N GLY A 55 -1.01 -10.55 -9.34
CA GLY A 55 -1.41 -10.65 -10.75
C GLY A 55 -1.90 -9.32 -11.37
N ILE A 56 -2.13 -8.28 -10.57
CA ILE A 56 -2.59 -6.96 -11.02
C ILE A 56 -1.42 -5.97 -11.14
N GLN A 57 -0.38 -6.16 -10.32
CA GLN A 57 0.82 -5.34 -10.28
C GLN A 57 1.57 -5.36 -11.61
N ASP A 58 1.64 -6.51 -12.28
CA ASP A 58 2.41 -6.67 -13.52
C ASP A 58 1.81 -5.95 -14.74
N THR A 59 0.53 -5.55 -14.70
CA THR A 59 -0.18 -5.27 -15.96
C THR A 59 -0.76 -3.86 -16.09
N ILE A 60 -1.24 -3.18 -15.02
CA ILE A 60 -2.12 -1.99 -15.27
C ILE A 60 -2.06 -0.84 -14.23
N THR A 61 -1.40 -0.95 -13.08
CA THR A 61 -1.44 0.12 -12.05
C THR A 61 -0.13 0.90 -11.95
N LYS A 62 -0.21 2.24 -11.93
CA LYS A 62 0.95 3.11 -11.68
C LYS A 62 1.41 3.07 -10.22
N SER A 63 0.55 2.61 -9.34
CA SER A 63 0.77 2.57 -7.90
C SER A 63 1.55 1.33 -7.50
N ILE A 64 2.48 1.51 -6.56
CA ILE A 64 3.32 0.42 -6.07
C ILE A 64 2.54 -0.38 -5.04
N ILE A 65 2.40 -1.68 -5.25
CA ILE A 65 1.72 -2.57 -4.31
C ILE A 65 2.75 -3.29 -3.45
N MET A 66 2.58 -3.25 -2.13
CA MET A 66 3.50 -3.83 -1.15
C MET A 66 2.75 -4.73 -0.18
N ASN A 67 3.33 -5.90 0.09
CA ASN A 67 2.81 -6.81 1.11
C ASN A 67 3.40 -6.45 2.48
N ALA A 68 2.52 -6.22 3.45
CA ALA A 68 2.91 -6.02 4.84
C ALA A 68 3.03 -7.32 5.63
N ASP A 69 2.67 -8.46 5.04
CA ASP A 69 2.80 -9.75 5.72
C ASP A 69 4.27 -10.04 6.04
N GLY A 70 4.54 -10.32 7.32
CA GLY A 70 5.90 -10.51 7.83
C GLY A 70 6.83 -9.29 7.75
N LYS A 71 6.35 -8.11 7.32
CA LYS A 71 7.16 -6.88 7.24
C LYS A 71 6.83 -5.91 8.37
N THR A 72 7.83 -5.16 8.80
CA THR A 72 7.65 -4.05 9.74
C THR A 72 7.19 -2.77 9.03
N PRO A 73 6.50 -1.83 9.72
CA PRO A 73 6.15 -0.53 9.15
C PRO A 73 7.35 0.23 8.58
N GLU A 74 8.50 0.12 9.23
CA GLU A 74 9.77 0.73 8.80
C GLU A 74 10.25 0.17 7.46
N ASN A 75 10.20 -1.16 7.28
CA ASN A 75 10.57 -1.78 5.99
C ASN A 75 9.65 -1.30 4.87
N ILE A 76 8.35 -1.19 5.14
CA ILE A 76 7.37 -0.71 4.15
C ILE A 76 7.68 0.74 3.77
N LYS A 77 7.93 1.62 4.75
CA LYS A 77 8.37 2.99 4.47
C LYS A 77 9.63 3.01 3.61
N SER A 78 10.64 2.22 3.96
CA SER A 78 11.90 2.20 3.21
C SER A 78 11.68 1.78 1.75
N GLU A 79 10.81 0.81 1.48
CA GLU A 79 10.48 0.42 0.10
C GLU A 79 9.70 1.51 -0.64
N ILE A 80 8.79 2.20 0.04
CA ILE A 80 8.04 3.34 -0.53
C ILE A 80 9.01 4.45 -0.94
N GLU A 81 9.97 4.76 -0.09
CA GLU A 81 10.99 5.77 -0.37
C GLU A 81 11.88 5.33 -1.53
N SER A 82 12.45 4.11 -1.49
CA SER A 82 13.34 3.62 -2.56
C SER A 82 12.69 3.50 -3.94
N THR A 83 11.36 3.35 -4.01
CA THR A 83 10.66 3.19 -5.30
C THR A 83 10.13 4.52 -5.85
N ILE A 84 9.95 5.53 -4.99
CA ILE A 84 9.39 6.85 -5.36
C ILE A 84 10.50 7.92 -5.33
N GLU A 85 11.77 7.51 -5.33
CA GLU A 85 12.95 8.38 -5.43
C GLU A 85 13.24 8.81 -6.88
#